data_AF-A0A1V4I2A2-F1
#
_entry.id   AF-A0A1V4I2A2-F1
#
_cell.length_a   1.000
_cell.length_b   1.000
_cell.length_c   1.000
_cell.angle_alpha   90.00
_cell.angle_beta   90.00
_cell.angle_gamma   90.00
#
_symmetry.space_group_name_H-M   'P 1'
#
loop_
_entity.id
_entity.type
_entity.pdbx_description
1 polymer ?
#
loop_
_entity_poly.entity_id
_entity_poly.type
_entity_poly.pdbx_seq_one_letter_code
_entity_poly.pdbx_strand_id
1 'polypeptide(L)'
;MTTKGTITVNGGAMPKFNRKAIMARAWALFRETYKYPAIKFSIIGWKCFGWALRTAWAEAREAARVAAIPADVKAARIAVLTRTIELASYSESWPEVSRTVSAARAEIILLSNQH
;
A
#
# COMPACT_ATOMS: atom_id res chain seq x y z
N MET A 1 23.11 6.56 26.67
CA MET A 1 22.96 7.24 25.37
C MET A 1 23.57 6.34 24.30
N THR A 2 22.76 5.75 23.43
CA THR A 2 23.26 4.87 22.37
C THR A 2 22.87 5.47 21.03
N THR A 3 23.82 6.16 20.43
CA THR A 3 23.78 6.72 19.08
C THR A 3 23.54 5.57 18.09
N LYS A 4 22.29 5.44 17.60
CA LYS A 4 21.94 4.46 16.56
C LYS A 4 22.33 5.04 15.20
N GLY A 5 23.35 4.44 14.61
CA GLY A 5 23.93 4.78 13.32
C GLY A 5 22.88 4.94 12.22
N THR A 6 22.95 6.07 11.55
CA THR A 6 22.20 6.37 10.33
C THR A 6 23.15 6.11 9.16
N ILE A 7 22.81 5.18 8.29
CA ILE A 7 23.54 4.93 7.04
C ILE A 7 22.79 5.68 5.93
N THR A 8 23.51 6.54 5.23
CA THR A 8 23.02 7.45 4.18
C THR A 8 22.87 6.71 2.84
N VAL A 9 21.76 6.94 2.15
CA VAL A 9 21.55 6.57 0.74
C VAL A 9 21.14 7.85 0.00
N ASN A 10 21.65 8.05 -1.20
CA ASN A 10 21.48 9.26 -2.03
C ASN A 10 20.01 9.69 -2.12
N GLY A 11 19.66 10.85 -1.52
CA GLY A 11 18.33 11.48 -1.69
C GLY A 11 17.45 11.61 -0.45
N GLY A 12 17.90 11.20 0.74
CA GLY A 12 17.29 11.61 2.01
C GLY A 12 16.50 10.50 2.71
N ALA A 13 16.95 10.20 3.93
CA ALA A 13 16.36 9.34 4.97
C ALA A 13 15.59 8.09 4.52
N MET A 14 16.13 6.89 4.83
CA MET A 14 15.35 5.65 4.78
C MET A 14 14.01 5.85 5.52
N PRO A 15 12.85 5.49 4.92
CA PRO A 15 11.56 5.61 5.59
C PRO A 15 11.64 4.91 6.93
N LYS A 16 11.39 5.65 8.02
CA LYS A 16 11.43 5.09 9.36
C LYS A 16 10.22 4.18 9.52
N PHE A 17 10.40 2.90 9.17
CA PHE A 17 9.35 1.90 9.33
C PHE A 17 8.93 1.82 10.79
N ASN A 18 7.62 2.00 11.02
CA ASN A 18 7.04 1.84 12.35
C ASN A 18 7.00 0.34 12.71
N ARG A 19 8.10 -0.15 13.31
CA ARG A 19 8.25 -1.56 13.71
C ARG A 19 7.11 -2.05 14.62
N LYS A 20 6.56 -1.17 15.47
CA LYS A 20 5.42 -1.49 16.34
C LYS A 20 4.16 -1.76 15.51
N ALA A 21 3.89 -0.93 14.50
CA ALA A 21 2.77 -1.13 13.59
C ALA A 21 2.93 -2.42 12.77
N ILE A 22 4.15 -2.71 12.28
CA ILE A 22 4.45 -3.94 11.53
C ILE A 22 4.22 -5.18 12.40
N MET A 23 4.70 -5.17 13.65
CA MET A 23 4.45 -6.27 14.59
C MET A 23 2.97 -6.44 14.92
N ALA A 24 2.24 -5.35 15.14
CA ALA A 24 0.80 -5.40 15.37
C ALA A 24 0.05 -6.01 14.17
N ARG A 25 0.45 -5.63 12.95
CA ARG A 25 -0.11 -6.18 11.71
C ARG A 25 0.23 -7.67 11.53
N ALA A 26 1.45 -8.08 11.81
CA ALA A 26 1.85 -9.49 11.79
C ALA A 26 0.99 -10.34 12.75
N TRP A 27 0.73 -9.83 13.95
CA TRP A 27 -0.18 -10.49 14.90
C TRP A 27 -1.63 -10.53 14.43
N ALA A 28 -2.11 -9.47 13.77
CA ALA A 28 -3.46 -9.46 13.19
C ALA A 28 -3.61 -10.53 12.10
N LEU A 29 -2.67 -10.57 11.15
CA LEU A 29 -2.62 -11.61 10.10
C LEU A 29 -2.55 -13.01 10.71
N PHE A 30 -1.69 -13.21 11.72
CA PHE A 30 -1.56 -14.50 12.39
C PHE A 30 -2.87 -14.96 13.05
N ARG A 31 -3.58 -14.06 13.72
CA ARG A 31 -4.88 -14.36 14.35
C ARG A 31 -5.97 -14.64 13.33
N GLU A 32 -6.00 -13.90 12.24
CA GLU A 32 -6.99 -14.05 11.18
C GLU A 32 -6.83 -15.40 10.47
N THR A 33 -5.59 -15.73 10.08
CA THR A 33 -5.25 -16.94 9.32
C THR A 33 -5.29 -18.21 10.18
N TYR A 34 -4.69 -18.19 11.37
CA TYR A 34 -4.52 -19.39 12.20
C TYR A 34 -5.45 -19.45 13.41
N LYS A 35 -6.42 -18.52 13.50
CA LYS A 35 -7.43 -18.46 14.59
C LYS A 35 -6.82 -18.45 15.99
N TYR A 36 -5.61 -17.92 16.14
CA TYR A 36 -5.01 -17.71 17.47
C TYR A 36 -5.86 -16.69 18.27
N PRO A 37 -6.12 -16.90 19.57
CA PRO A 37 -5.61 -17.97 20.44
C PRO A 37 -6.47 -19.23 20.55
N ALA A 38 -7.55 -19.36 19.76
CA ALA A 38 -8.40 -20.56 19.78
C ALA A 38 -7.59 -21.83 19.45
N ILE A 39 -6.64 -21.71 18.52
CA ILE A 39 -5.60 -22.73 18.29
C ILE A 39 -4.32 -22.34 19.02
N LYS A 40 -3.79 -23.26 19.82
CA LYS A 40 -2.57 -23.05 20.63
C LYS A 40 -1.35 -22.82 19.72
N PHE A 41 -0.48 -21.90 20.15
CA PHE A 41 0.75 -21.57 19.40
C PHE A 41 1.68 -22.77 19.23
N SER A 42 1.73 -23.70 20.19
CA SER A 42 2.55 -24.92 20.08
C SER A 42 2.16 -25.82 18.91
N ILE A 43 0.91 -25.74 18.44
CA ILE A 43 0.40 -26.50 17.30
C ILE A 43 0.75 -25.78 15.98
N ILE A 44 0.63 -24.45 15.96
CA ILE A 44 0.87 -23.63 14.76
C ILE A 44 2.37 -23.44 14.49
N GLY A 45 3.10 -23.04 15.53
CA GLY A 45 4.55 -22.88 15.52
C GLY A 45 5.09 -21.56 14.94
N TRP A 46 6.39 -21.36 15.15
CA TRP A 46 7.12 -20.15 14.77
C TRP A 46 7.22 -19.92 13.25
N LYS A 47 7.19 -20.97 12.43
CA LYS A 47 7.27 -20.85 10.96
C LYS A 47 6.06 -20.09 10.39
N CYS A 48 4.87 -20.37 10.92
CA CYS A 48 3.62 -19.70 10.56
C CYS A 48 3.62 -18.23 10.99
N PHE A 49 4.12 -17.93 12.19
CA PHE A 49 4.31 -16.54 12.60
C PHE A 49 5.36 -15.82 11.74
N GLY A 50 6.44 -16.51 11.38
CA GLY A 50 7.46 -15.99 10.46
C GLY A 50 6.92 -15.69 9.06
N TRP A 51 5.92 -16.44 8.58
CA TRP A 51 5.17 -16.06 7.36
C TRP A 51 4.39 -14.76 7.57
N ALA A 52 3.58 -14.65 8.64
CA ALA A 52 2.79 -13.46 8.91
C ALA A 52 3.67 -12.20 9.08
N LEU A 53 4.83 -12.34 9.72
CA LEU A 53 5.80 -11.25 9.87
C LEU A 53 6.40 -10.82 8.52
N ARG A 54 6.76 -11.76 7.64
CA ARG A 54 7.25 -11.44 6.29
C ARG A 54 6.19 -10.73 5.46
N THR A 55 4.94 -11.17 5.54
CA THR A 55 3.81 -10.54 4.86
C THR A 55 3.59 -9.11 5.35
N ALA A 56 3.57 -8.88 6.67
CA ALA A 56 3.44 -7.54 7.24
C ALA A 56 4.59 -6.60 6.82
N TRP A 57 5.82 -7.12 6.70
CA TRP A 57 6.95 -6.36 6.17
C TRP A 57 6.83 -6.06 4.67
N ALA A 58 6.19 -6.93 3.89
CA ALA A 58 5.93 -6.66 2.48
C ALA A 58 4.86 -5.57 2.33
N GLU A 59 3.74 -5.65 3.06
CA GLU A 59 2.71 -4.62 3.08
C GLU A 59 3.28 -3.25 3.49
N ALA A 60 4.12 -3.21 4.53
CA ALA A 60 4.74 -1.97 4.97
C ALA A 60 5.72 -1.38 3.94
N ARG A 61 6.45 -2.23 3.21
CA ARG A 61 7.34 -1.80 2.12
C ARG A 61 6.55 -1.25 0.95
N GLU A 62 5.45 -1.88 0.56
CA GLU A 62 4.57 -1.35 -0.49
C GLU A 62 3.92 -0.03 -0.08
N ALA A 63 3.43 0.07 1.15
CA ALA A 63 2.88 1.33 1.68
C ALA A 63 3.95 2.45 1.67
N ALA A 64 5.19 2.15 2.06
CA ALA A 64 6.29 3.11 1.98
C ALA A 64 6.65 3.47 0.54
N ARG A 65 6.63 2.50 -0.40
CA ARG A 65 6.87 2.75 -1.83
C ARG A 65 5.81 3.69 -2.40
N VAL A 66 4.55 3.48 -2.05
CA VAL A 66 3.42 4.32 -2.48
C VAL A 66 3.45 5.71 -1.82
N ALA A 67 3.83 5.79 -0.54
CA ALA A 67 4.03 7.06 0.16
C ALA A 67 5.22 7.86 -0.40
N ALA A 68 6.25 7.17 -0.90
CA ALA A 68 7.38 7.79 -1.56
C ALA A 68 7.04 8.32 -2.96
N ILE A 69 5.87 7.99 -3.54
CA ILE A 69 5.41 8.62 -4.78
C ILE A 69 5.12 10.10 -4.47
N PRO A 70 5.84 11.04 -5.09
CA PRO A 70 5.68 12.46 -4.83
C PRO A 70 4.24 12.92 -5.09
N ALA A 71 3.74 13.86 -4.27
CA ALA A 71 2.37 14.33 -4.35
C ALA A 71 2.05 15.01 -5.70
N ASP A 72 3.04 15.67 -6.30
CA ASP A 72 3.00 16.24 -7.64
C ASP A 72 2.84 15.18 -8.73
N VAL A 73 3.49 14.02 -8.59
CA VAL A 73 3.33 12.89 -9.52
C VAL A 73 1.93 12.29 -9.40
N LYS A 74 1.40 12.16 -8.17
CA LYS A 74 0.00 11.74 -7.96
C LYS A 74 -0.98 12.75 -8.57
N ALA A 75 -0.78 14.04 -8.34
CA ALA A 75 -1.61 15.12 -8.87
C ALA A 75 -1.57 15.17 -10.41
N ALA A 76 -0.39 15.02 -11.00
CA ALA A 76 -0.24 14.94 -12.46
C ALA A 76 -0.98 13.75 -13.05
N ARG A 77 -0.92 12.58 -12.40
CA ARG A 77 -1.67 11.39 -12.83
C ARG A 77 -3.18 11.60 -12.74
N ILE A 78 -3.67 12.20 -11.66
CA ILE A 78 -5.08 12.57 -11.50
C ILE A 78 -5.51 13.54 -12.60
N ALA A 79 -4.71 14.56 -12.91
CA ALA A 79 -5.02 15.53 -13.97
C ALA A 79 -5.14 14.86 -15.35
N VAL A 80 -4.25 13.92 -15.67
CA VAL A 80 -4.34 13.12 -16.92
C VAL A 80 -5.62 12.29 -16.95
N LEU A 81 -5.96 11.59 -15.86
CA LEU A 81 -7.16 10.76 -15.79
C LEU A 81 -8.45 11.58 -15.88
N THR A 82 -8.49 12.76 -15.23
CA THR A 82 -9.61 13.70 -15.36
C THR A 82 -9.74 14.18 -16.81
N ARG A 83 -8.62 14.50 -17.47
CA ARG A 83 -8.64 14.88 -18.89
C ARG A 83 -9.13 13.75 -19.80
N THR A 84 -8.78 12.49 -19.49
CA THR A 84 -9.31 11.32 -20.21
C THR A 84 -10.83 11.20 -20.05
N ILE A 85 -11.37 11.46 -18.85
CA ILE A 85 -12.82 11.47 -18.61
C ILE A 85 -13.50 12.61 -19.39
N GLU A 86 -12.90 13.80 -19.43
CA GLU A 86 -13.41 14.93 -20.23
C GLU A 86 -13.45 14.58 -21.72
N LEU A 87 -12.36 14.04 -22.28
CA LEU A 87 -12.28 13.69 -23.70
C LEU A 87 -13.22 12.54 -24.07
N ALA A 88 -13.45 11.61 -23.14
CA ALA A 88 -14.42 10.55 -23.26
C ALA A 88 -15.85 11.07 -23.53
N SER A 89 -16.20 12.26 -23.03
CA SER A 89 -17.53 12.85 -23.26
C SER A 89 -17.78 13.26 -24.73
N TYR A 90 -16.73 13.36 -25.54
CA TYR A 90 -16.80 13.70 -26.97
C TYR A 90 -16.73 12.49 -27.90
N SER A 91 -16.74 11.25 -27.37
CA SER A 91 -16.57 10.04 -28.17
C SER A 91 -17.91 9.44 -28.62
N GLU A 92 -17.95 8.93 -29.85
CA GLU A 92 -19.14 8.32 -30.47
C GLU A 92 -19.40 6.86 -30.01
N SER A 93 -18.41 6.19 -29.41
CA SER A 93 -18.49 4.77 -28.99
C SER A 93 -18.77 4.64 -27.49
N TRP A 94 -20.03 4.76 -27.08
CA TRP A 94 -20.40 4.81 -25.67
C TRP A 94 -19.97 3.57 -24.82
N PRO A 95 -20.01 2.32 -25.33
CA PRO A 95 -19.63 1.13 -24.55
C PRO A 95 -18.13 1.01 -24.19
N GLU A 96 -17.24 1.53 -25.03
CA GLU A 96 -15.79 1.54 -24.74
C GLU A 96 -15.43 2.68 -23.79
N VAL A 97 -16.06 3.82 -24.00
CA VAL A 97 -15.90 5.03 -23.20
C VAL A 97 -16.41 4.83 -21.77
N SER A 98 -17.52 4.12 -21.58
CA SER A 98 -18.02 3.79 -20.24
C SER A 98 -17.01 2.96 -19.43
N ARG A 99 -16.31 2.02 -20.08
CA ARG A 99 -15.27 1.20 -19.45
C ARG A 99 -14.04 2.02 -19.08
N THR A 100 -13.58 2.90 -19.98
CA THR A 100 -12.41 3.76 -19.70
C THR A 100 -12.70 4.79 -18.62
N VAL A 101 -13.89 5.40 -18.61
CA VAL A 101 -14.32 6.33 -17.56
C VAL A 101 -14.45 5.64 -16.21
N SER A 102 -15.02 4.44 -16.17
CA SER A 102 -15.17 3.67 -14.92
C SER A 102 -13.80 3.29 -14.34
N ALA A 103 -12.87 2.84 -15.18
CA ALA A 103 -11.49 2.54 -14.77
C ALA A 103 -10.75 3.80 -14.28
N ALA A 104 -10.86 4.92 -15.00
CA ALA A 104 -10.22 6.18 -14.63
C ALA A 104 -10.74 6.73 -13.29
N ARG A 105 -12.06 6.62 -13.04
CA ARG A 105 -12.65 7.02 -11.76
C ARG A 105 -12.17 6.14 -10.60
N ALA A 106 -12.07 4.83 -10.80
CA ALA A 106 -11.56 3.92 -9.78
C ALA A 106 -10.09 4.23 -9.42
N GLU A 107 -9.27 4.56 -10.42
CA GLU A 107 -7.86 4.95 -10.20
C GLU A 107 -7.75 6.30 -9.47
N ILE A 108 -8.60 7.29 -9.79
CA ILE A 108 -8.65 8.58 -9.06
C ILE A 108 -9.01 8.35 -7.58
N ILE A 109 -10.03 7.54 -7.28
CA ILE A 109 -10.45 7.24 -5.89
C ILE A 109 -9.32 6.56 -5.11
N LEU A 110 -8.59 5.66 -5.76
CA LEU A 110 -7.45 4.98 -5.14
C LEU A 110 -6.30 5.94 -4.85
N LEU A 111 -6.02 6.87 -5.76
CA LEU A 111 -4.95 7.87 -5.59
C LEU A 111 -5.33 8.96 -4.57
N SER A 112 -6.60 9.34 -4.49
CA SER A 112 -7.09 10.38 -3.56
C SER A 112 -7.27 9.89 -2.12
N ASN A 113 -7.57 8.60 -1.91
CA ASN A 113 -7.70 8.03 -0.56
C ASN A 113 -6.36 7.64 0.10
N GLN A 114 -5.22 7.86 -0.56
CA GLN A 114 -3.88 7.55 -0.05
C GLN A 114 -3.17 8.81 0.48
N HIS A 115 -3.79 9.45 1.48
CA HIS A 115 -3.23 10.56 2.27
C HIS A 115 -2.55 10.08 3.55
#